data_AF-A0A392PPL8-F1
#
_entry.id   AF-A0A392PPL8-F1
#
_cell.length_a   1.000
_cell.length_b   1.000
_cell.length_c   1.000
_cell.angle_alpha   90.00
_cell.angle_beta   90.00
_cell.angle_gamma   90.00
#
_symmetry.space_group_name_H-M   'P 1'
#
loop_
_entity.id
_entity.type
_entity.pdbx_description
1 polymer ?
#
loop_
_entity_poly.entity_id
_entity_poly.type
_entity_poly.pdbx_seq_one_letter_code
_entity_poly.pdbx_strand_id
1 'polypeptide(L)'
;VSTIRESRSDDKRFSIFTGTKTLHLKAETREDRVAWLEALHAVKDMFPRMSISELMAPVDNLAISTEKLRHRLMQEGVSEAAIQDSEQIMRSEYAALQNQLLLLKQKQLALIDNLRHLEVHLMKRRTHHANQTAKFC
;
A
#
# COMPACT_ATOMS: atom_id res chain seq x y z
N VAL A 1 10.49 -0.66 6.26
CA VAL A 1 11.44 0.14 7.07
C VAL A 1 10.68 1.24 7.77
N SER A 2 10.77 1.36 9.10
CA SER A 2 10.08 2.41 9.85
C SER A 2 10.90 3.69 9.94
N THR A 3 12.19 3.59 10.28
CA THR A 3 13.08 4.75 10.38
C THR A 3 14.45 4.41 9.81
N ILE A 4 15.05 5.39 9.17
CA ILE A 4 16.43 5.36 8.65
C ILE A 4 17.16 6.46 9.44
N ARG A 5 18.32 6.16 10.00
CA ARG A 5 19.10 7.10 10.80
C ARG A 5 20.55 7.12 10.36
N GLU A 6 21.09 8.32 10.21
CA GLU A 6 22.50 8.53 9.97
C GLU A 6 23.29 8.55 11.28
N SER A 7 24.49 7.98 11.27
CA SER A 7 25.41 8.15 12.39
C SER A 7 25.99 9.56 12.37
N ARG A 8 25.97 10.24 13.52
CA ARG A 8 26.57 11.58 13.68
C ARG A 8 28.08 11.53 13.90
N SER A 9 28.62 10.39 14.31
CA SER A 9 30.03 10.22 14.68
C SER A 9 30.84 9.41 13.65
N ASP A 10 30.19 8.81 12.66
CA ASP A 10 30.83 8.00 11.62
C ASP A 10 30.10 8.27 10.29
N ASP A 11 30.79 8.92 9.36
CA ASP A 11 30.23 9.37 8.09
C ASP A 11 29.95 8.22 7.09
N LYS A 12 30.28 6.98 7.45
CA LYS A 12 29.98 5.77 6.67
C LYS A 12 28.89 4.91 7.29
N ARG A 13 28.54 5.12 8.56
CA ARG A 13 27.52 4.29 9.26
C ARG A 13 26.13 4.89 9.20
N PHE A 14 25.14 4.00 9.11
CA PHE A 14 23.72 4.30 9.20
C PHE A 14 22.97 3.12 9.79
N SER A 15 21.73 3.33 10.21
CA SER A 15 20.87 2.26 10.73
C SER A 15 19.47 2.30 10.17
N ILE A 16 18.88 1.12 10.07
CA ILE A 16 17.52 0.90 9.58
C ILE A 16 16.74 0.19 10.68
N PHE A 17 15.69 0.82 11.19
CA PHE A 17 14.73 0.17 12.06
C PHE A 17 13.61 -0.43 11.19
N THR A 18 13.34 -1.72 11.34
CA THR A 18 12.28 -2.43 10.60
C THR A 18 10.96 -2.53 11.37
N GLY A 19 10.93 -2.04 12.61
CA GLY A 19 9.80 -2.10 13.53
C GLY A 19 10.01 -3.12 14.66
N THR A 20 10.81 -4.16 14.41
CA THR A 20 11.15 -5.19 15.42
C THR A 20 12.65 -5.31 15.67
N LYS A 21 13.48 -4.90 14.70
CA LYS A 21 14.95 -4.96 14.79
C LYS A 21 15.57 -3.71 14.20
N THR A 22 16.74 -3.36 14.71
CA THR A 22 17.61 -2.33 14.15
C THR A 22 18.77 -3.02 13.43
N LEU A 23 18.92 -2.72 12.14
CA LEU A 23 20.06 -3.15 11.34
C LEU A 23 21.07 -2.00 11.33
N HIS A 24 22.30 -2.28 11.76
CA HIS A 24 23.40 -1.34 11.69
C HIS A 24 24.23 -1.65 10.45
N LEU A 25 24.37 -0.67 9.56
CA LEU A 25 25.02 -0.81 8.27
C LEU A 25 26.19 0.17 8.17
N LYS A 26 27.18 -0.20 7.37
CA LYS A 26 28.35 0.62 7.09
C LYS A 26 28.60 0.59 5.58
N ALA A 27 28.61 1.76 4.97
CA ALA A 27 28.97 1.95 3.57
C ALA A 27 30.50 1.96 3.41
N GLU A 28 30.96 1.73 2.18
CA GLU A 28 32.39 1.70 1.86
C GLU A 28 32.98 3.12 1.86
N THR A 29 32.24 4.10 1.32
CA THR A 29 32.55 5.53 1.35
C THR A 29 31.38 6.37 1.90
N ARG A 30 31.62 7.67 2.11
CA ARG A 30 30.58 8.63 2.52
C ARG A 30 29.57 8.82 1.40
N GLU A 31 30.06 8.87 0.17
CA GLU A 31 29.28 9.02 -1.05
C GLU A 31 28.36 7.81 -1.25
N ASP A 32 28.89 6.59 -1.03
CA ASP A 32 28.07 5.37 -1.05
C ASP A 32 26.99 5.40 0.03
N ARG A 33 27.30 5.94 1.22
CA ARG A 33 26.29 6.11 2.28
C ARG A 33 25.14 7.00 1.79
N VAL A 34 25.45 8.11 1.13
CA VAL A 34 24.42 9.02 0.59
C VAL A 34 23.56 8.30 -0.45
N ALA A 35 24.17 7.60 -1.41
CA ALA A 35 23.45 6.85 -2.42
C ALA A 35 22.53 5.76 -1.82
N TRP A 36 23.01 5.04 -0.81
CA TRP A 36 22.19 4.06 -0.08
C TRP A 36 21.00 4.71 0.62
N LEU A 37 21.21 5.86 1.28
CA LEU A 37 20.14 6.57 1.97
C LEU A 37 19.09 7.06 0.98
N GLU A 38 19.48 7.66 -0.14
CA GLU A 38 18.57 8.13 -1.17
C GLU A 38 17.71 6.99 -1.73
N ALA A 39 18.34 5.87 -2.10
CA ALA A 39 17.63 4.69 -2.60
C ALA A 39 16.65 4.14 -1.55
N LEU A 40 17.06 4.06 -0.29
CA LEU A 40 16.21 3.56 0.80
C LEU A 40 15.02 4.50 1.10
N HIS A 41 15.20 5.81 0.99
CA HIS A 41 14.10 6.77 1.13
C HIS A 41 13.13 6.67 -0.05
N ALA A 42 13.64 6.62 -1.29
CA ALA A 42 12.80 6.46 -2.47
C ALA A 42 11.93 5.18 -2.39
N VAL A 43 12.52 4.06 -1.99
CA VAL A 43 11.77 2.80 -1.80
C VAL A 43 10.78 2.93 -0.63
N LYS A 44 11.14 3.60 0.46
CA LYS A 44 10.22 3.82 1.60
C LYS A 44 9.00 4.66 1.18
N ASP A 45 9.19 5.67 0.33
CA ASP A 45 8.13 6.56 -0.13
C ASP A 45 7.23 5.90 -1.18
N MET A 46 7.77 4.99 -2.00
CA MET A 46 6.97 4.19 -2.94
C MET A 46 6.08 3.14 -2.25
N PHE A 47 6.45 2.71 -1.04
CA PHE A 47 5.71 1.70 -0.26
C PHE A 47 5.35 2.24 1.12
N PRO A 48 4.48 3.28 1.21
CA PRO A 48 4.10 3.85 2.48
C PRO A 48 3.42 2.77 3.33
N ARG A 49 3.89 2.61 4.57
CA ARG A 49 3.26 1.71 5.54
C ARG A 49 1.94 2.31 5.99
N MET A 50 0.88 2.02 5.26
CA MET A 50 -0.48 2.22 5.75
C MET A 50 -0.71 1.28 6.93
N SER A 51 -1.27 1.81 8.02
CA SER A 51 -1.80 0.99 9.09
C SER A 51 -2.94 0.11 8.55
N ILE A 52 -3.25 -1.01 9.21
CA ILE A 52 -4.42 -1.83 8.84
C ILE A 52 -5.69 -0.98 8.87
N SER A 53 -5.78 -0.03 9.80
CA SER A 53 -6.92 0.90 9.87
C SER A 53 -6.99 1.81 8.65
N GLU A 54 -5.88 2.38 8.19
CA GLU A 54 -5.83 3.22 6.97
C GLU A 54 -6.09 2.39 5.70
N LEU A 55 -5.55 1.17 5.65
CA LEU A 55 -5.81 0.23 4.54
C LEU A 55 -7.31 -0.10 4.43
N MET A 56 -8.01 -0.12 5.56
CA MET A 56 -9.43 -0.47 5.66
C MET A 56 -10.34 0.77 5.66
N ALA A 57 -9.77 1.99 5.57
CA ALA A 57 -10.55 3.21 5.52
C ALA A 57 -11.36 3.26 4.20
N PRO A 58 -12.64 3.66 4.25
CA PRO A 58 -13.40 3.94 3.06
C PRO A 58 -12.66 5.01 2.24
N VAL A 59 -12.33 4.67 0.99
CA VAL A 59 -11.82 5.65 0.03
C VAL A 59 -13.03 6.30 -0.59
N ASP A 60 -13.12 7.62 -0.54
CA ASP A 60 -14.21 8.36 -1.15
C ASP A 60 -14.32 8.01 -2.64
N ASN A 61 -15.56 7.95 -3.14
CA ASN A 61 -15.82 7.77 -4.55
C ASN A 61 -15.28 8.98 -5.31
N LEU A 62 -14.08 8.86 -5.86
CA LEU A 62 -13.50 9.87 -6.72
C LEU A 62 -14.36 9.96 -7.99
N ALA A 63 -15.09 11.05 -8.15
CA ALA A 63 -15.80 11.33 -9.40
C ALA A 63 -14.77 11.77 -10.45
N ILE A 64 -14.77 11.13 -11.63
CA ILE A 64 -13.97 11.61 -12.76
C ILE A 64 -14.67 12.81 -13.39
N SER A 65 -13.95 13.94 -13.44
CA SER A 65 -14.34 15.10 -14.24
C SER A 65 -13.75 14.98 -15.64
N THR A 66 -14.59 15.24 -16.65
CA THR A 66 -14.18 15.30 -18.06
C THR A 66 -13.93 16.72 -18.56
N GLU A 67 -14.09 17.75 -17.72
CA GLU A 67 -13.95 19.17 -18.09
C GLU A 67 -12.62 19.49 -18.80
N LYS A 68 -11.49 18.94 -18.32
CA LYS A 68 -10.18 19.19 -18.94
C LYS A 68 -10.09 18.59 -20.35
N LEU A 69 -10.62 17.38 -20.52
CA LEU A 69 -10.68 16.69 -21.81
C LEU A 69 -11.58 17.48 -22.78
N ARG A 70 -12.78 17.84 -22.31
CA ARG A 70 -13.74 18.65 -23.05
C ARG A 70 -13.13 19.96 -23.53
N HIS A 71 -12.52 20.73 -22.63
CA HIS A 71 -11.89 22.00 -22.97
C HIS A 71 -10.81 21.83 -24.05
N ARG A 72 -9.98 20.78 -23.96
CA ARG A 72 -8.94 20.53 -24.97
C ARG A 72 -9.55 20.18 -26.33
N LEU A 73 -10.56 19.31 -26.36
CA LEU A 73 -11.19 18.90 -27.62
C LEU A 73 -11.96 20.05 -28.28
N MET A 74 -12.58 20.93 -27.49
CA MET A 74 -13.19 22.16 -27.99
C MET A 74 -12.16 23.10 -28.63
N GLN A 75 -10.97 23.24 -28.05
CA GLN A 75 -9.88 24.04 -28.64
C GLN A 75 -9.40 23.50 -29.99
N GLU A 76 -9.48 22.18 -30.19
CA GLU A 76 -9.14 21.50 -31.46
C GLU A 76 -10.28 21.58 -32.50
N GLY A 77 -11.40 22.22 -32.17
CA GLY A 77 -12.55 22.32 -33.08
C GLY A 77 -13.30 21.00 -33.30
N VAL A 78 -13.15 20.04 -32.38
CA VAL A 78 -13.87 18.77 -32.44
C VAL A 78 -15.37 19.02 -32.26
N SER A 79 -16.21 18.27 -32.99
CA SER A 79 -17.66 18.43 -32.91
C SER A 79 -18.18 18.07 -31.51
N GLU A 80 -19.22 18.77 -31.07
CA GLU A 80 -19.85 18.54 -29.77
C GLU A 80 -20.32 17.08 -29.60
N ALA A 81 -20.82 16.45 -30.68
CA ALA A 81 -21.22 15.05 -30.67
C ALA A 81 -20.03 14.11 -30.39
N ALA A 82 -18.90 14.31 -31.07
CA ALA A 82 -17.71 13.49 -30.85
C ALA A 82 -17.09 13.71 -29.46
N ILE A 83 -17.20 14.93 -28.92
CA ILE A 83 -16.81 15.23 -27.55
C ILE A 83 -17.69 14.46 -26.56
N GLN A 84 -19.02 14.49 -26.71
CA GLN A 84 -19.94 13.78 -25.84
C GLN A 84 -19.73 12.26 -25.88
N ASP A 85 -19.52 11.68 -27.07
CA ASP A 85 -19.20 10.26 -27.22
C ASP A 85 -17.89 9.91 -26.50
N SER A 86 -16.87 10.78 -26.61
CA SER A 86 -15.58 10.59 -25.91
C SER A 86 -15.73 10.65 -24.39
N GLU A 87 -16.54 11.58 -23.88
CA GLU A 87 -16.84 11.70 -22.45
C GLU A 87 -17.61 10.47 -21.95
N GLN A 88 -18.54 9.94 -22.76
CA GLN A 88 -19.31 8.76 -22.42
C GLN A 88 -18.44 7.50 -22.37
N ILE A 89 -17.54 7.32 -23.34
CA ILE A 89 -16.56 6.22 -23.35
C ILE A 89 -15.70 6.27 -22.08
N MET A 90 -15.14 7.44 -21.75
CA MET A 90 -14.36 7.62 -20.52
C MET A 90 -15.14 7.26 -19.26
N ARG A 91 -16.41 7.68 -19.17
CA ARG A 91 -17.28 7.37 -18.03
C ARG A 91 -17.59 5.88 -17.94
N SER A 92 -17.86 5.21 -19.06
CA SER A 92 -18.15 3.77 -19.07
C SER A 92 -16.94 2.92 -18.70
N GLU A 93 -15.76 3.24 -19.26
CA GLU A 93 -14.50 2.57 -18.94
C GLU A 93 -14.15 2.76 -17.45
N TYR A 94 -14.33 3.97 -16.93
CA TYR A 94 -14.11 4.24 -15.52
C TYR A 94 -15.07 3.44 -14.62
N ALA A 95 -16.36 3.41 -14.96
CA ALA A 95 -17.34 2.63 -14.20
C ALA A 95 -16.96 1.14 -14.17
N ALA A 96 -16.49 0.59 -15.30
CA ALA A 96 -15.99 -0.79 -15.37
C ALA A 96 -14.78 -1.01 -14.44
N LEU A 97 -13.80 -0.10 -14.44
CA LEU A 97 -12.65 -0.17 -13.55
C LEU A 97 -13.04 -0.03 -12.07
N GLN A 98 -13.97 0.88 -11.76
CA GLN A 98 -14.48 1.08 -10.41
C GLN A 98 -15.17 -0.19 -9.88
N ASN A 99 -15.95 -0.87 -10.72
CA ASN A 99 -16.58 -2.14 -10.39
C ASN A 99 -15.54 -3.23 -10.09
N GLN A 100 -14.49 -3.34 -10.91
CA GLN A 100 -13.40 -4.29 -10.67
C GLN A 100 -12.67 -3.99 -9.36
N LEU A 101 -12.38 -2.72 -9.08
CA LEU A 101 -11.73 -2.31 -7.84
C LEU A 101 -12.59 -2.62 -6.61
N LEU A 102 -13.90 -2.37 -6.69
CA LEU A 102 -14.84 -2.70 -5.63
C LEU A 102 -14.88 -4.21 -5.35
N LEU A 103 -14.92 -5.02 -6.40
CA LEU A 103 -14.87 -6.48 -6.29
C LEU A 103 -13.57 -6.95 -5.64
N LEU A 104 -12.42 -6.36 -6.02
CA LEU A 104 -11.13 -6.68 -5.42
C LEU A 104 -11.10 -6.31 -3.92
N LYS A 105 -11.64 -5.15 -3.54
CA LYS A 105 -11.77 -4.77 -2.12
C LYS A 105 -12.62 -5.77 -1.34
N GLN A 106 -13.77 -6.19 -1.89
CA GLN A 106 -14.62 -7.21 -1.25
C GLN A 106 -13.88 -8.53 -1.07
N LYS A 107 -13.15 -9.00 -2.09
CA LYS A 107 -12.32 -10.21 -2.00
C LYS A 107 -11.23 -10.08 -0.94
N GLN A 108 -10.57 -8.92 -0.86
CA GLN A 108 -9.54 -8.64 0.14
C GLN A 108 -10.12 -8.71 1.56
N LEU A 109 -11.27 -8.09 1.80
CA LEU A 109 -11.96 -8.14 3.10
C LEU A 109 -12.29 -9.59 3.49
N ALA A 110 -12.86 -10.37 2.56
CA ALA A 110 -13.18 -11.78 2.80
C ALA A 110 -11.93 -12.62 3.15
N LEU A 111 -10.81 -12.39 2.47
CA LEU A 111 -9.54 -13.06 2.79
C LEU A 111 -9.02 -12.70 4.19
N ILE A 112 -9.09 -11.42 4.57
CA ILE A 112 -8.71 -10.96 5.90
C ILE A 112 -9.57 -11.63 6.97
N ASP A 113 -10.89 -11.69 6.77
CA ASP A 113 -11.79 -12.34 7.72
C ASP A 113 -11.52 -13.84 7.83
N ASN A 114 -11.24 -14.53 6.72
CA ASN A 114 -10.83 -15.93 6.74
C ASN A 114 -9.53 -16.16 7.54
N LEU A 115 -8.55 -15.28 7.39
CA LEU A 115 -7.30 -15.35 8.16
C LEU A 115 -7.57 -15.19 9.66
N ARG A 116 -8.39 -14.22 10.07
CA ARG A 116 -8.78 -14.04 11.48
C ARG A 116 -9.46 -15.29 12.05
N HIS A 117 -10.37 -15.91 11.29
CA HIS A 117 -11.01 -17.18 11.72
C HIS A 117 -9.98 -18.30 11.91
N LEU A 118 -9.03 -18.44 10.99
CA LEU A 118 -7.95 -19.42 11.10
C LEU A 118 -7.05 -19.15 12.31
N GLU A 119 -6.67 -17.91 12.57
CA GLU A 119 -5.90 -17.52 13.75
C GLU A 119 -6.60 -17.92 15.05
N VAL A 120 -7.89 -17.62 15.17
CA VAL A 120 -8.71 -18.02 16.34
C VAL A 120 -8.77 -19.54 16.48
N HIS A 121 -8.97 -20.28 15.38
CA HIS A 121 -8.97 -21.75 15.41
C HIS A 121 -7.61 -22.34 15.80
N LEU A 122 -6.51 -21.73 15.36
CA LEU A 122 -5.16 -22.15 15.75
C LEU A 122 -4.91 -21.88 17.23
N MET A 123 -5.32 -20.72 17.76
CA MET A 123 -5.22 -20.42 19.18
C MET A 123 -6.01 -21.42 20.04
N LYS A 124 -7.26 -21.73 19.65
CA LYS A 124 -8.08 -22.75 20.33
C LYS A 124 -7.45 -24.14 20.31
N ARG A 125 -6.84 -24.55 19.20
CA ARG A 125 -6.13 -25.84 19.12
C ARG A 125 -4.89 -25.88 20.01
N ARG A 126 -4.11 -24.79 20.04
CA ARG A 126 -2.92 -24.67 20.90
C ARG A 126 -3.28 -24.75 22.37
N THR A 127 -4.34 -24.06 22.81
CA THR A 127 -4.81 -24.15 24.20
C THR A 127 -5.35 -25.53 24.54
N HIS A 128 -6.06 -26.19 23.61
CA HIS A 128 -6.50 -27.57 23.82
C HIS A 128 -5.33 -28.55 23.99
N HIS A 129 -4.30 -28.46 23.13
CA HIS A 129 -3.10 -29.29 23.24
C HIS A 129 -2.29 -29.02 24.52
N ALA A 130 -2.16 -27.75 24.92
CA ALA A 130 -1.51 -27.38 26.18
C ALA A 130 -2.27 -27.94 27.39
N ASN A 131 -3.60 -27.90 27.39
CA ASN A 131 -4.42 -28.48 28.45
C ASN A 131 -4.37 -30.01 28.49
N GLN A 132 -4.23 -30.68 27.34
CA GLN A 132 -4.04 -32.13 27.30
C GLN A 132 -2.67 -32.52 27.87
N THR A 133 -1.59 -31.86 27.45
CA THR A 133 -0.23 -32.14 27.96
C THR A 133 -0.09 -31.87 29.45
N ALA A 134 -0.74 -30.83 30.00
CA ALA A 134 -0.77 -30.56 31.44
C ALA A 134 -1.55 -31.59 32.28
N LYS A 135 -2.39 -32.44 31.67
CA LYS A 135 -3.10 -33.53 32.37
C LYS A 135 -2.27 -34.81 32.53
N PHE A 136 -1.14 -34.91 31.83
CA PHE A 136 -0.24 -36.07 31.86
C PHE A 136 1.06 -35.81 32.63
N CYS A 137 1.21 -34.64 33.25
CA CYS A 137 2.25 -34.33 34.23
C CYS A 137 1.62 -34.23 35.62
#